data_AF-Q4S2T1-F1
#
_entry.id   AF-Q4S2T1-F1
#
_cell.length_a   1.000
_cell.length_b   1.000
_cell.length_c   1.000
_cell.angle_alpha   90.00
_cell.angle_beta   90.00
_cell.angle_gamma   90.00
#
_symmetry.space_group_name_H-M   'P 1'
#
loop_
_entity.id
_entity.type
_entity.pdbx_description
1 polymer ?
#
loop_
_entity_poly.entity_id
_entity_poly.type
_entity_poly.pdbx_seq_one_letter_code
_entity_poly.pdbx_strand_id
1 'polypeptide(L)'
;MSEELAKQLSSYKAQLQQVEVALSTDPENEDLQKLQKDLQEVIDLTKDLLASQPSDSTTTTTGPETFPFRHNWKTGDKCLAVWSNDGQ
;
A
#
# COMPACT_ATOMS: atom_id res chain seq x y z
N MET A 1 -5.47 -9.83 -3.10
CA MET A 1 -4.15 -9.15 -3.15
C MET A 1 -3.70 -8.75 -1.75
N SER A 2 -4.44 -7.88 -1.04
CA SER A 2 -4.11 -7.44 0.33
C SER A 2 -4.12 -8.55 1.39
N GLU A 3 -5.06 -9.49 1.28
CA GLU A 3 -5.23 -10.58 2.27
C GLU A 3 -4.09 -11.62 2.22
N GLU A 4 -3.55 -11.89 1.03
CA GLU A 4 -2.35 -12.73 0.83
C GLU A 4 -1.13 -12.06 1.48
N LEU A 5 -0.98 -10.75 1.26
CA LEU A 5 0.13 -9.95 1.78
C LEU A 5 0.15 -9.92 3.31
N ALA A 6 -1.03 -9.79 3.93
CA ALA A 6 -1.19 -9.86 5.38
C ALA A 6 -0.82 -11.25 5.95
N LYS A 7 -1.18 -12.31 5.23
CA LYS A 7 -0.85 -13.69 5.60
C LYS A 7 0.65 -13.96 5.51
N GLN A 8 1.30 -13.47 4.46
CA GLN A 8 2.75 -13.49 4.29
C GLN A 8 3.46 -12.74 5.42
N LEU A 9 3.00 -11.54 5.79
CA LEU A 9 3.53 -10.79 6.95
C LEU A 9 3.53 -11.62 8.24
N SER A 10 2.43 -12.31 8.50
CA SER A 10 2.30 -13.15 9.70
C SER A 10 3.25 -14.35 9.65
N SER A 11 3.39 -14.99 8.48
CA SER A 11 4.34 -16.10 8.29
C SER A 11 5.80 -15.63 8.44
N TYR A 12 6.18 -14.49 7.87
CA TYR A 12 7.54 -13.96 7.99
C TYR A 12 7.87 -13.57 9.43
N LYS A 13 6.92 -13.00 10.18
CA LYS A 13 7.09 -12.76 11.62
C LYS A 13 7.37 -14.04 12.42
N ALA A 14 6.63 -15.11 12.12
CA ALA A 14 6.83 -16.38 12.79
C ALA A 14 8.21 -16.99 12.46
N GLN A 15 8.64 -16.89 11.21
CA GLN A 15 9.98 -17.31 10.79
C GLN A 15 11.07 -16.49 11.49
N LEU A 16 10.89 -15.17 11.61
CA LEU A 16 11.84 -14.29 12.27
C LEU A 16 12.02 -14.67 13.76
N GLN A 17 10.93 -14.95 14.49
CA GLN A 17 11.05 -15.46 15.87
C GLN A 17 11.81 -16.78 15.95
N GLN A 18 11.57 -17.70 15.00
CA GLN A 18 12.28 -18.97 14.99
C GLN A 18 13.78 -18.77 14.72
N VAL A 19 14.13 -17.84 13.83
CA VAL A 19 15.50 -17.43 13.55
C VAL A 19 16.13 -16.75 14.77
N GLU A 20 15.41 -15.92 15.51
CA GLU A 20 15.90 -15.30 16.76
C GLU A 20 16.17 -16.34 17.86
N VAL A 21 15.33 -17.37 17.98
CA VAL A 21 15.57 -18.49 18.92
C VAL A 21 16.80 -19.29 18.49
N ALA A 22 16.95 -19.55 17.20
CA ALA A 22 18.13 -20.22 16.65
C ALA A 22 19.40 -19.39 16.86
N LEU A 23 19.36 -18.08 16.61
CA LEU A 23 20.45 -17.13 16.89
C LEU A 23 20.76 -17.00 18.39
N SER A 24 19.77 -17.16 19.26
CA SER A 24 20.00 -17.19 20.71
C SER A 24 20.79 -18.44 21.14
N THR A 25 20.68 -19.52 20.35
CA THR A 25 21.41 -20.77 20.57
C THR A 25 22.76 -20.76 19.84
N ASP A 26 22.81 -20.15 18.66
CA ASP A 26 23.97 -20.11 17.75
C ASP A 26 24.14 -18.68 17.17
N PRO A 27 24.67 -17.72 17.96
CA PRO A 27 24.72 -16.30 17.58
C PRO A 27 25.75 -15.99 16.49
N GLU A 28 26.71 -16.88 16.25
CA GLU A 28 27.77 -16.74 15.24
C GLU A 28 27.32 -17.25 13.85
N ASN A 29 26.07 -17.66 13.72
CA ASN A 29 25.53 -18.16 12.46
C ASN A 29 25.22 -17.01 11.49
N GLU A 30 26.17 -16.71 10.62
CA GLU A 30 26.06 -15.68 9.59
C GLU A 30 24.82 -15.87 8.70
N ASP A 31 24.47 -17.12 8.35
CA ASP A 31 23.28 -17.42 7.54
C ASP A 31 21.97 -17.01 8.25
N LEU A 32 21.86 -17.26 9.56
CA LEU A 32 20.69 -16.85 10.34
C LEU A 32 20.61 -15.32 10.49
N GLN A 33 21.74 -14.64 10.69
CA GLN A 33 21.77 -13.17 10.74
C GLN A 33 21.34 -12.55 9.41
N LYS A 34 21.79 -13.14 8.30
CA LYS A 34 21.43 -12.72 6.94
C LYS A 34 19.94 -12.95 6.69
N LEU A 35 19.41 -14.10 7.09
CA LEU A 35 17.99 -14.44 6.98
C LEU A 35 17.10 -13.53 7.82
N GLN A 36 17.52 -13.17 9.04
CA GLN A 36 16.81 -12.20 9.88
C GLN A 36 16.65 -10.85 9.17
N LYS A 37 17.73 -10.32 8.58
CA LYS A 37 17.69 -9.06 7.83
C LYS A 37 16.81 -9.13 6.59
N ASP A 38 16.95 -10.20 5.80
CA ASP A 38 16.15 -10.40 4.59
C ASP A 38 14.65 -10.43 4.91
N LEU A 39 14.26 -11.17 5.97
CA LEU A 39 12.90 -11.19 6.49
C LEU A 39 12.40 -9.80 6.92
N GLN A 40 13.24 -9.01 7.59
CA GLN A 40 12.91 -7.66 8.03
C GLN A 40 12.65 -6.73 6.83
N GLU A 41 13.48 -6.80 5.79
CA GLU A 41 13.31 -6.01 4.55
C GLU A 41 12.03 -6.39 3.82
N VAL A 42 11.75 -7.69 3.67
CA VAL A 42 10.52 -8.16 3.01
C VAL A 42 9.28 -7.73 3.77
N ILE A 43 9.30 -7.76 5.10
CA ILE A 43 8.22 -7.27 5.97
C ILE A 43 7.98 -5.77 5.73
N ASP A 44 9.04 -4.98 5.62
CA ASP A 44 8.96 -3.52 5.45
C ASP A 44 8.43 -3.16 4.06
N LEU A 45 8.98 -3.77 3.00
CA LEU A 45 8.45 -3.67 1.64
C LEU A 45 6.98 -4.06 1.55
N THR A 46 6.61 -5.13 2.24
CA THR A 46 5.23 -5.61 2.28
C THR A 46 4.30 -4.60 2.97
N LYS A 47 4.75 -4.01 4.09
CA LYS A 47 4.01 -2.94 4.78
C LYS A 47 3.87 -1.71 3.91
N ASP A 48 4.93 -1.30 3.21
CA ASP A 48 4.90 -0.16 2.30
C ASP A 48 3.92 -0.40 1.15
N LEU A 49 3.96 -1.58 0.51
CA LEU A 49 3.00 -1.99 -0.51
C LEU A 49 1.54 -1.98 0.00
N LEU A 50 1.32 -2.38 1.25
CA LEU A 50 -0.01 -2.38 1.86
C LEU A 50 -0.46 -0.95 2.24
N ALA A 51 0.45 -0.08 2.66
CA ALA A 51 0.18 1.32 3.02
C ALA A 51 0.02 2.22 1.78
N SER A 52 0.76 1.92 0.71
CA SER A 52 0.68 2.56 -0.60
C SER A 52 -0.53 2.08 -1.40
N GLN A 53 -1.24 1.05 -0.91
CA GLN A 53 -2.57 0.71 -1.39
C GLN A 53 -3.57 1.81 -0.95
N PRO A 54 -4.19 2.55 -1.88
CA PRO A 54 -4.96 3.73 -1.52
C PRO A 54 -6.19 3.34 -0.70
N SER A 55 -6.17 3.73 0.57
CA SER A 55 -7.40 3.88 1.36
C SER A 55 -8.09 5.14 0.85
N ASP A 56 -9.04 4.97 -0.09
CA ASP A 56 -9.93 6.04 -0.54
C ASP A 56 -10.77 6.54 0.64
N SER A 57 -10.30 7.58 1.34
CA SER A 57 -11.02 8.24 2.45
C SER A 57 -10.78 9.75 2.48
N THR A 58 -11.51 10.44 1.59
CA THR A 58 -12.32 11.65 1.83
C THR A 58 -11.70 12.91 2.47
N THR A 59 -11.73 14.03 1.71
CA THR A 59 -12.18 15.32 2.24
C THR A 59 -13.13 16.02 1.25
N THR A 60 -14.41 15.95 1.57
CA THR A 60 -15.48 16.83 1.10
C THR A 60 -15.28 18.22 1.71
N THR A 61 -15.30 19.28 0.90
CA THR A 61 -15.66 20.62 1.37
C THR A 61 -16.48 21.31 0.30
N THR A 62 -17.79 21.37 0.56
CA THR A 62 -18.78 22.20 -0.10
C THR A 62 -18.44 23.67 0.13
N GLY A 63 -18.24 24.43 -0.93
CA GLY A 63 -18.17 25.89 -0.91
C GLY A 63 -18.46 26.43 -2.32
N PRO A 64 -19.43 27.34 -2.51
CA PRO A 64 -19.70 27.91 -3.82
C PRO A 64 -18.80 29.13 -3.98
N GLU A 65 -17.75 29.05 -4.82
CA GLU A 65 -17.24 30.17 -5.65
C GLU A 65 -15.90 29.82 -6.31
N THR A 66 -15.93 29.82 -7.64
CA THR A 66 -14.97 30.52 -8.50
C THR A 66 -13.47 30.40 -8.19
N PHE A 67 -12.81 29.24 -8.40
CA PHE A 67 -11.36 29.19 -8.70
C PHE A 67 -11.01 27.90 -9.50
N PRO A 68 -9.93 27.88 -10.30
CA PRO A 68 -9.83 27.01 -11.47
C PRO A 68 -9.79 25.55 -11.05
N PHE A 69 -10.90 24.86 -11.30
CA PHE A 69 -11.10 23.47 -10.92
C PHE A 69 -10.07 22.58 -11.66
N ARG A 70 -9.06 22.16 -10.92
CA ARG A 70 -8.23 20.98 -11.23
C ARG A 70 -9.11 19.77 -11.00
N HIS A 71 -9.97 19.45 -11.97
CA HIS A 71 -10.87 18.31 -11.85
C HIS A 71 -10.03 17.02 -11.84
N ASN A 72 -9.93 16.39 -10.67
CA ASN A 72 -9.36 15.07 -10.49
C ASN A 72 -10.44 14.01 -10.78
N TRP A 73 -10.67 13.75 -12.06
CA TRP A 73 -11.60 12.72 -12.53
C TRP A 73 -11.15 11.33 -12.05
N LYS A 74 -12.09 10.51 -11.57
CA LYS A 74 -11.82 9.11 -11.20
C LYS A 74 -12.61 8.14 -12.08
N THR A 75 -12.06 6.93 -12.22
CA THR A 75 -12.62 5.87 -13.08
C THR A 75 -14.03 5.50 -12.61
N GLY A 76 -15.03 5.81 -13.42
CA GLY A 76 -16.45 5.66 -13.10
C GLY A 76 -17.26 6.96 -13.19
N ASP A 77 -16.58 8.11 -13.27
CA ASP A 77 -17.25 9.39 -13.48
C ASP A 77 -17.92 9.45 -14.84
N LYS A 78 -19.23 9.73 -14.83
CA LYS A 78 -20.01 9.96 -16.05
C LYS A 78 -19.91 11.42 -16.44
N CYS A 79 -19.13 11.72 -17.48
CA CYS A 79 -19.13 13.03 -18.10
C CYS A 79 -20.44 13.22 -18.88
N LEU A 80 -21.23 14.25 -18.56
CA LEU A 80 -22.25 14.74 -19.47
C LEU A 80 -21.55 15.63 -20.50
N ALA A 81 -21.38 15.14 -21.73
CA ALA A 81 -21.01 16.01 -22.83
C ALA A 81 -22.20 16.95 -23.10
N VAL A 82 -22.01 18.26 -22.94
CA VAL A 82 -22.98 19.22 -23.46
C VAL A 82 -22.91 19.11 -24.98
N TRP A 83 -23.90 18.42 -25.56
CA TRP A 83 -24.10 18.39 -27.00
C TRP A 83 -24.51 19.80 -27.42
N SER A 84 -23.67 20.48 -28.19
CA SER A 84 -24.05 21.68 -28.93
C SER A 84 -23.93 21.42 -30.43
N ASN A 85 -25.04 20.97 -31.01
CA ASN A 85 -25.32 21.03 -32.44
C ASN A 85 -26.41 22.06 -32.59
N ASP A 86 -26.07 23.27 -33.01
CA ASP A 86 -26.74 23.92 -34.13
C ASP A 86 -26.00 25.19 -34.56
N GLY A 87 -25.83 25.34 -35.88
CA GLY A 87 -25.69 26.64 -36.54
C GLY A 87 -24.27 27.09 -36.92
N GLN A 88 -23.73 26.62 -38.06
CA GLN A 88 -23.71 27.42 -39.30
C GLN A 88 -23.27 26.60 -40.52
#